data_AF-A0A2E3XCG3-F1
#
_entry.id   AF-A0A2E3XCG3-F1
#
_cell.length_a   1.000
_cell.length_b   1.000
_cell.length_c   1.000
_cell.angle_alpha   90.00
_cell.angle_beta   90.00
_cell.angle_gamma   90.00
#
_symmetry.space_group_name_H-M   'P 1'
#
loop_
_entity.id
_entity.type
_entity.pdbx_description
1 polymer ?
#
loop_
_entity_poly.entity_id
_entity_poly.type
_entity_poly.pdbx_seq_one_letter_code
_entity_poly.pdbx_strand_id
1 'polypeptide(L)'
;MEVASKVPEPNKIISPARFAHIVLYTKKFKEMVDWYCHFLGAELTASSQGLAFITYDDEHHRVAIIERPDYKDRVPDTIGMAHFAYSYDSLEDMIEQYKRLKATRVMPVRTINHGVTTSLYYRDPDDNAVEIQVDNFESISELNDWFATGEFNKNPIGITFDFEDIIKSYNSGVSEKELKQPRKGSAAKLMEASDR
;
A
#
# COMPACT_ATOMS: atom_id res chain seq x y z
N MET A 1 -13.50 -12.51 -21.42
CA MET A 1 -12.31 -12.53 -22.30
C MET A 1 -11.13 -12.84 -21.41
N GLU A 2 -10.35 -13.88 -21.72
CA GLU A 2 -9.05 -14.07 -21.06
C GLU A 2 -8.15 -12.92 -21.51
N VAL A 3 -7.86 -12.01 -20.59
CA VAL A 3 -6.83 -11.00 -20.80
C VAL A 3 -5.53 -11.65 -20.34
N ALA A 4 -4.58 -11.80 -21.26
CA ALA A 4 -3.24 -12.24 -20.88
C ALA A 4 -2.64 -11.19 -19.92
N SER A 5 -2.16 -11.64 -18.76
CA SER A 5 -1.46 -10.78 -17.80
C SER A 5 -0.22 -10.19 -18.48
N LYS A 6 -0.21 -8.88 -18.65
CA LYS A 6 0.91 -8.11 -19.20
C LYS A 6 0.71 -6.65 -18.82
N VAL A 7 1.79 -5.94 -18.49
CA VAL A 7 1.76 -4.47 -18.48
C VAL A 7 1.70 -3.98 -19.93
N PRO A 8 0.66 -3.24 -20.35
CA PRO A 8 0.56 -2.75 -21.72
C PRO A 8 1.64 -1.71 -22.01
N GLU A 9 2.06 -1.62 -23.27
CA GLU A 9 2.91 -0.52 -23.72
C GLU A 9 2.15 0.82 -23.55
N PRO A 10 2.85 1.92 -23.20
CA PRO A 10 2.24 3.24 -23.17
C PRO A 10 1.54 3.55 -24.49
N ASN A 11 0.27 3.95 -24.44
CA ASN A 11 -0.48 4.32 -25.64
C ASN A 11 -0.28 5.81 -25.96
N LYS A 12 -0.66 6.22 -27.18
CA LYS A 12 -0.51 7.61 -27.66
C LYS A 12 -1.60 8.56 -27.14
N ILE A 13 -2.52 8.09 -26.30
CA ILE A 13 -3.60 8.90 -25.76
C ILE A 13 -3.01 9.73 -24.62
N ILE A 14 -3.34 11.02 -24.59
CA ILE A 14 -2.91 11.91 -23.51
C ILE A 14 -3.52 11.39 -22.19
N SER A 15 -2.66 11.08 -21.22
CA SER A 15 -3.01 10.56 -19.90
C SER A 15 -2.56 11.50 -18.78
N PRO A 16 -3.10 11.37 -17.55
CA PRO A 16 -2.61 12.12 -16.40
C PRO A 16 -1.12 11.89 -16.14
N ALA A 17 -0.40 12.94 -15.73
CA ALA A 17 1.04 12.85 -15.46
C ALA A 17 1.38 12.03 -14.20
N ARG A 18 0.53 12.11 -13.17
CA ARG A 18 0.64 11.38 -11.90
C ARG A 18 -0.69 11.40 -11.16
N PHE A 19 -0.85 10.47 -10.23
CA PHE A 19 -1.94 10.52 -9.25
C PHE A 19 -1.64 11.63 -8.24
N ALA A 20 -2.51 12.63 -8.10
CA ALA A 20 -2.22 13.80 -7.27
C ALA A 20 -2.49 13.55 -5.78
N HIS A 21 -3.74 13.27 -5.41
CA HIS A 21 -4.13 13.10 -4.01
C HIS A 21 -5.39 12.26 -3.82
N ILE A 22 -5.56 11.78 -2.59
CA ILE A 22 -6.84 11.30 -2.07
C ILE A 22 -7.45 12.31 -1.10
N VAL A 23 -8.78 12.27 -0.96
CA VAL A 23 -9.51 13.06 0.04
C VAL A 23 -10.32 12.11 0.91
N LEU A 24 -10.16 12.22 2.23
CA LEU A 24 -10.85 11.37 3.21
C LEU A 24 -11.78 12.22 4.09
N TYR A 25 -13.00 11.72 4.27
CA TYR A 25 -13.93 12.27 5.27
C TYR A 25 -13.75 11.55 6.59
N THR A 26 -13.81 12.30 7.68
CA THR A 26 -13.62 11.74 9.01
C THR A 26 -14.43 12.46 10.08
N LYS A 27 -14.79 11.72 11.14
CA LYS A 27 -15.26 12.30 12.42
C LYS A 27 -14.12 12.53 13.41
N LYS A 28 -12.93 12.01 13.14
CA LYS A 28 -11.75 11.98 14.00
C LYS A 28 -10.63 12.83 13.40
N PHE A 29 -10.95 14.09 13.08
CA PHE A 29 -10.10 14.96 12.26
C PHE A 29 -8.65 15.01 12.72
N LYS A 30 -8.42 15.31 14.01
CA LYS A 30 -7.06 15.39 14.54
C LYS A 30 -6.32 14.05 14.48
N GLU A 31 -6.99 12.96 14.85
CA GLU A 31 -6.39 11.62 14.85
C GLU A 31 -5.98 11.20 13.44
N MET A 32 -6.81 11.47 12.43
CA MET A 32 -6.50 11.19 11.04
C MET A 32 -5.30 12.02 10.55
N VAL A 33 -5.28 13.32 10.85
CA VAL A 33 -4.15 14.18 10.47
C VAL A 33 -2.85 13.69 11.11
N ASP A 34 -2.85 13.47 12.43
CA ASP A 34 -1.69 12.96 13.15
C ASP A 34 -1.24 11.60 12.58
N TRP A 35 -2.19 10.70 12.28
CA TRP A 35 -1.90 9.38 11.76
C TRP A 35 -1.28 9.44 10.38
N TYR A 36 -1.78 10.23 9.42
CA TYR A 36 -1.19 10.30 8.08
C TYR A 36 0.18 10.99 8.07
N CYS A 37 0.36 12.06 8.86
CA CYS A 37 1.68 12.67 9.04
C CYS A 37 2.67 11.65 9.61
N HIS A 38 2.27 10.93 10.67
CA HIS A 38 3.13 9.92 11.28
C HIS A 38 3.37 8.72 10.37
N PHE A 39 2.32 8.16 9.76
CA PHE A 39 2.38 6.93 8.96
C PHE A 39 3.28 7.10 7.73
N LEU A 40 3.13 8.21 7.01
CA LEU A 40 3.87 8.47 5.77
C LEU A 40 5.20 9.18 6.00
N GLY A 41 5.50 9.63 7.23
CA GLY A 41 6.60 10.59 7.45
C GLY A 41 6.33 11.91 6.73
N ALA A 42 5.06 12.29 6.64
CA ALA A 42 4.57 13.45 5.90
C ALA A 42 4.40 14.67 6.81
N GLU A 43 4.28 15.84 6.18
CA GLU A 43 4.07 17.11 6.84
C GLU A 43 2.73 17.75 6.44
N LEU A 44 2.16 18.51 7.36
CA LEU A 44 0.96 19.31 7.10
C LEU A 44 1.36 20.56 6.29
N THR A 45 0.81 20.70 5.09
CA THR A 45 1.07 21.87 4.23
C THR A 45 0.14 23.04 4.56
N ALA A 46 -1.11 22.75 4.90
CA ALA A 46 -2.08 23.75 5.37
C ALA A 46 -3.22 23.08 6.16
N SER A 47 -3.79 23.80 7.12
CA SER A 47 -5.07 23.42 7.73
C SER A 47 -5.91 24.62 8.12
N SER A 48 -7.23 24.52 7.95
CA SER A 48 -8.20 25.52 8.38
C SER A 48 -9.59 24.91 8.47
N GLN A 49 -10.37 25.25 9.51
CA GLN A 49 -11.81 24.94 9.61
C GLN A 49 -12.20 23.49 9.26
N GLY A 50 -11.51 22.51 9.87
CA GLY A 50 -11.81 21.08 9.62
C GLY A 50 -11.34 20.56 8.26
N LEU A 51 -10.43 21.27 7.59
CA LEU A 51 -9.75 20.84 6.38
C LEU A 51 -8.24 20.83 6.62
N ALA A 52 -7.56 19.76 6.24
CA ALA A 52 -6.11 19.62 6.32
C ALA A 52 -5.54 19.02 5.04
N PHE A 53 -4.34 19.46 4.68
CA PHE A 53 -3.59 19.05 3.50
C PHE A 53 -2.21 18.54 3.94
N ILE A 54 -1.83 17.34 3.50
CA ILE A 54 -0.65 16.60 3.96
C ILE A 54 0.18 16.18 2.75
N THR A 55 1.51 16.38 2.79
CA THR A 55 2.43 15.97 1.73
C THR A 55 3.70 15.32 2.26
N TYR A 56 4.32 14.46 1.44
CA TYR A 56 5.63 13.85 1.70
C TYR A 56 6.61 14.04 0.52
N ASP A 57 6.20 14.75 -0.53
CA ASP A 57 7.02 15.01 -1.71
C ASP A 57 6.74 16.40 -2.31
N ASP A 58 7.01 16.58 -3.61
CA ASP A 58 6.92 17.85 -4.32
C ASP A 58 5.48 18.27 -4.71
N GLU A 59 4.47 17.43 -4.45
CA GLU A 59 3.07 17.79 -4.65
C GLU A 59 2.54 18.62 -3.48
N HIS A 60 1.67 19.60 -3.72
CA HIS A 60 1.16 20.50 -2.66
C HIS A 60 0.39 19.76 -1.55
N HIS A 61 -0.15 18.58 -1.87
CA HIS A 61 -0.66 17.59 -0.92
C HIS A 61 -0.92 16.25 -1.62
N ARG A 62 -0.66 15.15 -0.91
CA ARG A 62 -0.99 13.78 -1.30
C ARG A 62 -2.23 13.24 -0.60
N VAL A 63 -2.53 13.77 0.60
CA VAL A 63 -3.73 13.43 1.37
C VAL A 63 -4.40 14.71 1.82
N ALA A 64 -5.71 14.81 1.60
CA ALA A 64 -6.55 15.82 2.22
C ALA A 64 -7.53 15.16 3.21
N ILE A 65 -7.66 15.74 4.40
CA ILE A 65 -8.58 15.28 5.43
C ILE A 65 -9.67 16.34 5.61
N ILE A 66 -10.92 15.90 5.65
CA ILE A 66 -12.08 16.77 5.80
C ILE A 66 -12.97 16.28 6.95
N GLU A 67 -13.21 17.14 7.93
CA GLU A 67 -14.08 16.88 9.06
C GLU A 67 -15.56 16.86 8.64
N ARG A 68 -16.25 15.78 9.00
CA ARG A 68 -17.68 15.51 8.72
C ARG A 68 -18.34 14.83 9.92
N PRO A 69 -18.60 15.57 11.02
CA PRO A 69 -19.13 14.99 12.25
C PRO A 69 -20.56 14.45 12.08
N ASP A 70 -21.29 14.96 11.09
CA ASP A 70 -22.67 14.65 10.75
C ASP A 70 -22.84 13.44 9.82
N TYR A 71 -21.75 12.89 9.27
CA TYR A 71 -21.82 11.78 8.33
C TYR A 71 -22.09 10.45 9.05
N LYS A 72 -22.48 9.42 8.29
CA LYS A 72 -22.59 8.05 8.82
C LYS A 72 -21.20 7.40 8.82
N ASP A 73 -21.00 6.46 9.74
CA ASP A 73 -19.78 5.66 9.76
C ASP A 73 -19.71 4.76 8.51
N ARG A 74 -18.49 4.38 8.15
CA ARG A 74 -18.24 3.48 7.02
C ARG A 74 -18.96 2.14 7.24
N VAL A 75 -19.62 1.65 6.19
CA VAL A 75 -20.22 0.30 6.19
C VAL A 75 -19.16 -0.71 5.76
N PRO A 76 -18.82 -1.70 6.60
CA PRO A 76 -17.95 -2.83 6.25
C PRO A 76 -18.41 -3.58 4.98
N ASP A 77 -17.46 -4.15 4.23
CA ASP A 77 -17.67 -5.04 3.08
C ASP A 77 -18.70 -4.58 2.04
N THR A 78 -18.69 -3.27 1.76
CA THR A 78 -19.53 -2.65 0.74
C THR A 78 -18.73 -2.31 -0.52
N ILE A 79 -19.43 -2.10 -1.64
CA ILE A 79 -18.82 -1.64 -2.88
C ILE A 79 -18.19 -0.25 -2.69
N GLY A 80 -17.05 -0.02 -3.33
CA GLY A 80 -16.33 1.26 -3.25
C GLY A 80 -14.82 1.08 -3.17
N MET A 81 -14.13 2.05 -2.57
CA MET A 81 -12.69 2.00 -2.35
C MET A 81 -12.32 0.87 -1.39
N ALA A 82 -11.50 -0.07 -1.86
CA ALA A 82 -10.98 -1.16 -1.04
C ALA A 82 -9.79 -0.68 -0.19
N HIS A 83 -8.76 -0.15 -0.84
CA HIS A 83 -7.54 0.41 -0.26
C HIS A 83 -6.88 1.37 -1.26
N PHE A 84 -5.82 2.04 -0.83
CA PHE A 84 -4.85 2.74 -1.68
C PHE A 84 -3.43 2.42 -1.20
N ALA A 85 -2.48 2.44 -2.14
CA ALA A 85 -1.13 1.96 -1.91
C ALA A 85 -0.06 3.04 -2.14
N TYR A 86 1.00 2.98 -1.35
CA TYR A 86 2.21 3.78 -1.49
C TYR A 86 3.39 2.86 -1.77
N SER A 87 4.10 3.09 -2.87
CA SER A 87 5.32 2.34 -3.18
C SER A 87 6.53 3.00 -2.53
N TYR A 88 7.44 2.16 -2.02
CA TYR A 88 8.80 2.53 -1.65
C TYR A 88 9.77 2.13 -2.78
N ASP A 89 10.88 2.85 -2.89
CA ASP A 89 11.88 2.63 -3.93
C ASP A 89 12.68 1.33 -3.72
N SER A 90 12.84 0.89 -2.47
CA SER A 90 13.60 -0.30 -2.10
C SER A 90 12.94 -1.11 -0.98
N LEU A 91 13.33 -2.38 -0.85
CA LEU A 91 12.90 -3.19 0.28
C LEU A 91 13.55 -2.69 1.58
N GLU A 92 14.78 -2.17 1.54
CA GLU A 92 15.43 -1.52 2.67
C GLU A 92 14.61 -0.36 3.22
N ASP A 93 14.15 0.57 2.37
CA ASP A 93 13.33 1.71 2.81
C ASP A 93 12.01 1.23 3.45
N MET A 94 11.39 0.19 2.88
CA MET A 94 10.18 -0.39 3.44
C MET A 94 10.44 -1.09 4.79
N ILE A 95 11.61 -1.72 4.97
CA ILE A 95 12.05 -2.32 6.24
C ILE A 95 12.25 -1.24 7.30
N GLU A 96 12.95 -0.15 6.97
CA GLU A 96 13.15 0.97 7.90
C GLU A 96 11.83 1.65 8.26
N GLN A 97 10.93 1.78 7.28
CA GLN A 97 9.60 2.29 7.56
C GLN A 97 8.82 1.38 8.52
N TYR A 98 8.81 0.07 8.28
CA TYR A 98 8.16 -0.89 9.16
C TYR A 98 8.71 -0.78 10.59
N LYS A 99 10.02 -0.71 10.77
CA LYS A 99 10.66 -0.57 12.10
C LYS A 99 10.20 0.70 12.80
N ARG A 100 10.15 1.84 12.09
CA ARG A 100 9.71 3.13 12.62
C ARG A 100 8.25 3.09 13.08
N LEU A 101 7.35 2.53 12.25
CA LEU A 101 5.93 2.39 12.59
C LEU A 101 5.73 1.44 13.78
N LYS A 102 6.41 0.30 13.77
CA LYS A 102 6.38 -0.69 14.87
C LYS A 102 6.83 -0.10 16.20
N ALA A 103 7.86 0.76 16.21
CA ALA A 103 8.33 1.44 17.42
C ALA A 103 7.23 2.30 18.09
N THR A 104 6.25 2.74 17.31
CA THR A 104 5.07 3.51 17.77
C THR A 104 3.79 2.68 17.84
N ARG A 105 3.91 1.34 17.78
CA ARG A 105 2.80 0.36 17.85
C ARG A 105 1.83 0.41 16.67
N VAL A 106 2.24 1.00 15.54
CA VAL A 106 1.50 0.89 14.28
C VAL A 106 2.00 -0.37 13.57
N MET A 107 1.18 -1.42 13.58
CA MET A 107 1.51 -2.73 13.00
C MET A 107 0.64 -3.00 11.77
N PRO A 108 1.16 -3.69 10.75
CA PRO A 108 0.31 -4.13 9.65
C PRO A 108 -0.71 -5.16 10.17
N VAL A 109 -1.95 -5.05 9.68
CA VAL A 109 -3.00 -6.05 9.90
C VAL A 109 -2.82 -7.25 8.97
N ARG A 110 -2.09 -7.06 7.86
CA ARG A 110 -1.85 -8.11 6.88
C ARG A 110 -0.60 -7.86 6.06
N THR A 111 0.07 -8.94 5.69
CA THR A 111 1.28 -8.94 4.87
C THR A 111 1.09 -9.94 3.72
N ILE A 112 1.36 -9.52 2.49
CA ILE A 112 1.11 -10.34 1.31
C ILE A 112 2.23 -10.14 0.30
N ASN A 113 2.75 -11.23 -0.25
CA ASN A 113 3.53 -11.19 -1.48
C ASN A 113 2.59 -11.52 -2.64
N HIS A 114 2.24 -10.53 -3.45
CA HIS A 114 1.34 -10.66 -4.61
C HIS A 114 2.04 -11.29 -5.83
N GLY A 115 3.29 -11.73 -5.69
CA GLY A 115 4.18 -12.04 -6.80
C GLY A 115 4.74 -10.78 -7.43
N VAL A 116 3.89 -9.84 -7.82
CA VAL A 116 4.30 -8.55 -8.42
C VAL A 116 4.88 -7.56 -7.40
N THR A 117 4.33 -7.57 -6.18
CA THR A 117 4.74 -6.67 -5.09
C THR A 117 4.86 -7.44 -3.79
N THR A 118 5.67 -6.90 -2.87
CA THR A 118 5.67 -7.28 -1.46
C THR A 118 4.99 -6.16 -0.67
N SER A 119 3.88 -6.49 -0.01
CA SER A 119 2.91 -5.50 0.50
C SER A 119 2.58 -5.70 1.97
N LEU A 120 2.39 -4.59 2.68
CA LEU A 120 1.97 -4.51 4.08
C LEU A 120 0.74 -3.60 4.18
N TYR A 121 -0.36 -4.12 4.71
CA TYR A 121 -1.63 -3.42 4.87
C TYR A 121 -1.81 -2.97 6.31
N TYR A 122 -2.20 -1.71 6.48
CA TYR A 122 -2.50 -1.03 7.74
C TYR A 122 -3.93 -0.51 7.75
N ARG A 123 -4.39 -0.08 8.93
CA ARG A 123 -5.66 0.62 9.12
C ARG A 123 -5.42 2.00 9.70
N ASP A 124 -6.03 2.99 9.09
CA ASP A 124 -6.10 4.34 9.65
C ASP A 124 -7.18 4.41 10.76
N PRO A 125 -7.32 5.55 11.48
CA PRO A 125 -8.30 5.70 12.55
C PRO A 125 -9.78 5.50 12.14
N ASP A 126 -10.10 5.59 10.85
CA ASP A 126 -11.44 5.33 10.29
C ASP A 126 -11.53 3.97 9.58
N ASP A 127 -10.54 3.10 9.80
CA ASP A 127 -10.47 1.74 9.26
C ASP A 127 -10.36 1.70 7.72
N ASN A 128 -9.89 2.77 7.08
CA ASN A 128 -9.46 2.70 5.68
C ASN A 128 -8.23 1.80 5.58
N ALA A 129 -8.21 0.91 4.59
CA ALA A 129 -7.03 0.10 4.33
C ALA A 129 -6.00 0.95 3.59
N VAL A 130 -4.80 0.98 4.14
CA VAL A 130 -3.65 1.69 3.57
C VAL A 130 -2.55 0.66 3.34
N GLU A 131 -2.06 0.58 2.10
CA GLU A 131 -1.00 -0.33 1.72
C GLU A 131 0.32 0.42 1.57
N ILE A 132 1.40 -0.17 2.06
CA ILE A 132 2.76 0.13 1.60
C ILE A 132 3.32 -1.08 0.87
N GLN A 133 4.06 -0.85 -0.21
CA GLN A 133 4.57 -1.92 -1.05
C GLN A 133 5.93 -1.59 -1.65
N VAL A 134 6.60 -2.62 -2.16
CA VAL A 134 7.75 -2.50 -3.07
C VAL A 134 7.54 -3.45 -4.26
N ASP A 135 7.98 -3.03 -5.44
CA ASP A 135 7.95 -3.86 -6.64
C ASP A 135 8.98 -4.99 -6.55
N ASN A 136 8.56 -6.21 -6.92
CA ASN A 136 9.40 -7.40 -6.83
C ASN A 136 10.31 -7.61 -8.04
N PHE A 137 10.08 -6.88 -9.13
CA PHE A 137 10.82 -6.96 -10.37
C PHE A 137 11.51 -5.63 -10.66
N GLU A 138 12.76 -5.68 -11.15
CA GLU A 138 13.55 -4.48 -11.44
C GLU A 138 13.12 -3.80 -12.74
N SER A 139 12.36 -4.50 -13.58
CA SER A 139 11.83 -3.94 -14.82
C SER A 139 10.49 -4.54 -15.23
N ILE A 140 9.74 -3.78 -16.03
CA ILE A 140 8.51 -4.24 -16.66
C ILE A 140 8.75 -5.44 -17.60
N SER A 141 9.95 -5.55 -18.19
CA SER A 141 10.30 -6.71 -19.02
C SER A 141 10.35 -7.99 -18.17
N GLU A 142 11.06 -7.95 -17.04
CA GLU A 142 11.14 -9.11 -16.13
C GLU A 142 9.76 -9.48 -15.56
N LEU A 143 8.94 -8.48 -15.21
CA LEU A 143 7.56 -8.70 -14.78
C LEU A 143 6.71 -9.37 -15.88
N ASN A 144 6.83 -8.94 -17.12
CA ASN A 144 6.10 -9.53 -18.25
C ASN A 144 6.57 -10.96 -18.55
N ASP A 145 7.88 -11.25 -18.42
CA ASP A 145 8.41 -12.61 -18.52
C ASP A 145 7.82 -13.51 -17.43
N TRP A 146 7.68 -12.99 -16.20
CA TRP A 146 6.99 -13.71 -15.13
C TRP A 146 5.50 -13.89 -15.40
N PHE A 147 4.79 -12.88 -15.89
CA PHE A 147 3.38 -13.03 -16.25
C PHE A 147 3.15 -14.12 -17.33
N ALA A 148 4.07 -14.23 -18.30
CA ALA A 148 4.00 -15.25 -19.35
C ALA A 148 4.09 -16.68 -18.82
N THR A 149 4.60 -16.90 -17.60
CA THR A 149 4.59 -18.21 -16.94
C THR A 149 3.19 -18.66 -16.50
N GLY A 150 2.24 -17.73 -16.41
CA GLY A 150 0.87 -17.98 -15.91
C GLY A 150 0.77 -18.10 -14.39
N GLU A 151 1.85 -17.89 -13.62
CA GLU A 151 1.82 -17.98 -12.16
C GLU A 151 0.86 -16.98 -11.52
N PHE A 152 0.80 -15.74 -12.01
CA PHE A 152 -0.16 -14.74 -11.54
C PHE A 152 -1.62 -15.22 -11.67
N ASN A 153 -1.96 -15.87 -12.78
CA ASN A 153 -3.32 -16.33 -13.04
C ASN A 153 -3.74 -17.45 -12.07
N LYS A 154 -2.79 -18.22 -11.55
CA LYS A 154 -3.04 -19.29 -10.57
C LYS A 154 -3.34 -18.72 -9.18
N ASN A 155 -2.70 -17.61 -8.82
CA ASN A 155 -2.87 -16.96 -7.52
C ASN A 155 -2.68 -15.44 -7.61
N PRO A 156 -3.70 -14.69 -8.06
CA PRO A 156 -3.61 -13.24 -8.20
C PRO A 156 -3.68 -12.50 -6.85
N ILE A 157 -4.13 -13.17 -5.79
CA ILE A 157 -4.19 -12.58 -4.44
C ILE A 157 -2.81 -12.65 -3.79
N GLY A 158 -2.00 -13.66 -4.05
CA GLY A 158 -0.67 -13.82 -3.46
C GLY A 158 -0.67 -14.69 -2.21
N ILE A 159 0.42 -14.62 -1.45
CA ILE A 159 0.72 -15.50 -0.31
C ILE A 159 1.04 -14.65 0.92
N THR A 160 0.43 -15.00 2.06
CA THR A 160 0.77 -14.38 3.34
C THR A 160 2.13 -14.86 3.85
N PHE A 161 2.84 -13.98 4.55
CA PHE A 161 4.17 -14.28 5.07
C PHE A 161 4.47 -13.41 6.30
N ASP A 162 5.43 -13.77 7.14
CA ASP A 162 5.84 -12.88 8.24
C ASP A 162 6.90 -11.89 7.74
N PHE A 163 6.64 -10.58 7.89
CA PHE A 163 7.61 -9.56 7.47
C PHE A 163 8.87 -9.55 8.34
N GLU A 164 8.79 -10.02 9.57
CA GLU A 164 9.96 -10.16 10.45
C GLU A 164 10.95 -11.21 9.92
N ASP A 165 10.48 -12.24 9.21
CA ASP A 165 11.35 -13.21 8.55
C ASP A 165 12.15 -12.57 7.41
N ILE A 166 11.55 -11.61 6.68
CA ILE A 166 12.28 -10.81 5.68
C ILE A 166 13.35 -9.98 6.38
N ILE A 167 12.99 -9.26 7.45
CA ILE A 167 13.93 -8.40 8.18
C ILE A 167 15.11 -9.22 8.72
N LYS A 168 14.84 -10.38 9.32
CA LYS A 168 15.88 -11.29 9.83
C LYS A 168 16.83 -11.73 8.72
N SER A 169 16.29 -12.06 7.55
CA SER A 169 17.07 -12.53 6.40
C SER A 169 17.89 -11.38 5.79
N TYR A 170 17.31 -10.20 5.64
CA TYR A 170 18.00 -8.99 5.20
C TYR A 170 19.18 -8.66 6.12
N ASN A 171 18.97 -8.64 7.44
CA ASN A 171 20.03 -8.40 8.42
C ASN A 171 21.14 -9.47 8.41
N SER A 172 20.87 -10.66 7.85
CA SER A 172 21.87 -11.72 7.66
C SER A 172 22.65 -11.60 6.35
N GLY A 173 22.38 -10.59 5.53
CA GLY A 173 23.07 -10.32 4.26
C GLY A 173 22.40 -10.90 3.02
N VAL A 174 21.15 -11.39 3.12
CA VAL A 174 20.40 -11.84 1.94
C VAL A 174 20.01 -10.63 1.10
N SER A 175 20.26 -10.71 -0.21
CA SER A 175 20.00 -9.58 -1.12
C SER A 175 18.52 -9.26 -1.27
N GLU A 176 18.17 -8.00 -1.53
CA GLU A 176 16.78 -7.62 -1.82
C GLU A 176 16.19 -8.41 -2.99
N LYS A 177 16.98 -8.63 -4.03
CA LYS A 177 16.55 -9.39 -5.21
C LYS A 177 16.05 -10.79 -4.84
N GLU A 178 16.69 -11.45 -3.89
CA GLU A 178 16.28 -12.77 -3.39
C GLU A 178 15.04 -12.67 -2.49
N LEU A 179 14.98 -11.67 -1.61
CA LEU A 179 13.88 -11.48 -0.65
C LEU A 179 12.56 -11.07 -1.30
N LYS A 180 12.63 -10.32 -2.40
CA LYS A 180 11.48 -9.86 -3.18
C LYS A 180 10.93 -10.92 -4.13
N GLN A 181 11.52 -12.12 -4.24
CA GLN A 181 11.04 -13.11 -5.20
C GLN A 181 9.57 -13.53 -4.93
N PRO A 182 8.78 -13.82 -5.99
CA PRO A 182 7.44 -14.38 -5.85
C PRO A 182 7.45 -15.62 -4.96
N ARG A 183 6.66 -15.57 -3.89
CA ARG A 183 6.58 -16.69 -2.93
C ARG A 183 5.78 -17.86 -3.51
N LYS A 184 6.02 -19.06 -2.99
CA LYS A 184 5.21 -20.26 -3.28
C LYS A 184 4.51 -20.73 -2.00
N GLY A 185 3.26 -21.19 -2.13
CA GLY A 185 2.45 -21.59 -0.99
C GLY A 185 0.96 -21.49 -1.28
N SER A 186 0.16 -21.67 -0.22
CA SER A 186 -1.30 -21.54 -0.29
C SER A 186 -1.71 -20.10 -0.57
N ALA A 187 -2.66 -19.92 -1.48
CA ALA A 187 -3.23 -18.62 -1.79
C ALA A 187 -3.86 -17.98 -0.56
N ALA A 188 -3.58 -16.70 -0.36
CA ALA A 188 -4.24 -15.90 0.64
C ALA A 188 -5.71 -15.65 0.24
N LYS A 189 -6.59 -15.42 1.22
CA LYS A 189 -7.99 -15.08 0.96
C LYS A 189 -8.14 -13.59 0.66
N LEU A 190 -9.25 -13.15 0.06
CA LEU A 190 -9.56 -11.71 0.04
C LEU A 190 -9.75 -11.22 1.48
N MET A 191 -9.40 -9.96 1.74
CA MET A 191 -9.58 -9.37 3.07
C MET A 191 -11.07 -9.20 3.34
N GLU A 192 -11.58 -9.83 4.40
CA GLU A 192 -12.96 -9.72 4.84
C GLU A 192 -13.08 -8.74 6.01
N ALA A 193 -14.31 -8.32 6.36
CA ALA A 193 -14.49 -7.46 7.53
C ALA A 193 -14.02 -8.10 8.83
N SER A 194 -14.07 -9.42 8.91
CA SER A 194 -13.69 -10.25 10.05
C SER A 194 -12.18 -10.31 10.27
N ASP A 195 -11.38 -9.93 9.27
CA ASP A 195 -9.91 -9.85 9.36
C ASP A 195 -9.43 -8.51 9.96
N ARG A 196 -10.34 -7.71 10.55
CA ARG A 196 -10.12 -6.38 11.12
C ARG A 196 -9.88 -6.40 12.62
#